data_AF-A0AAC9W130-F1
#
_entry.id   AF-A0AAC9W130-F1
#
_cell.length_a   1.000
_cell.length_b   1.000
_cell.length_c   1.000
_cell.angle_alpha   90.00
_cell.angle_beta   90.00
_cell.angle_gamma   90.00
#
_symmetry.space_group_name_H-M   'P 1'
#
loop_
_entity.id
_entity.type
_entity.pdbx_description
1 polymer ?
#
loop_
_entity_poly.entity_id
_entity_poly.type
_entity_poly.pdbx_seq_one_letter_code
_entity_poly.pdbx_strand_id
1 'polypeptide(L)'
;MLQPKRTKFRKQFKGRIHGSSKGGTGLNFGAYGLKAVEPERITARQIEAVRRAITRYMKRSGRVWIRIFPDVPVTSKPTEVRMGKGKGSVDYWAVRVAPGRVMFELDGVSEDVAREALRLGAAKLPIKTRFVQRIAE
;
A
#
# COMPACT_ATOMS: atom_id res chain seq x y z
N MET A 1 -3.11 -13.02 2.50
CA MET A 1 -2.52 -11.65 2.40
C MET A 1 -1.58 -11.62 1.21
N LEU A 2 -1.41 -10.47 0.56
CA LEU A 2 -0.61 -10.36 -0.67
C LEU A 2 0.87 -10.70 -0.41
N GLN A 3 1.45 -11.54 -1.25
CA GLN A 3 2.87 -11.88 -1.26
C GLN A 3 3.26 -12.44 -2.64
N PRO A 4 4.53 -12.38 -3.06
CA PRO A 4 4.97 -13.01 -4.29
C PRO A 4 4.75 -14.54 -4.25
N LYS A 5 4.31 -15.12 -5.38
CA LYS A 5 4.17 -16.58 -5.52
C LYS A 5 5.52 -17.30 -5.49
N ARG A 6 6.54 -16.69 -6.08
CA ARG A 6 7.92 -17.21 -6.13
C ARG A 6 8.90 -16.04 -6.15
N THR A 7 10.00 -16.16 -5.43
CA THR A 7 11.11 -15.20 -5.44
C THR A 7 12.43 -15.89 -5.77
N LYS A 8 13.28 -15.25 -6.57
CA LYS A 8 14.64 -15.77 -6.86
C LYS A 8 15.47 -15.89 -5.59
N PHE A 9 15.36 -14.91 -4.68
CA PHE A 9 16.06 -14.89 -3.41
C PHE A 9 15.07 -14.80 -2.25
N ARG A 10 15.26 -15.62 -1.22
CA ARG A 10 14.37 -15.65 -0.04
C ARG A 10 14.53 -14.42 0.87
N LYS A 11 15.74 -13.84 0.95
CA LYS A 11 16.06 -12.70 1.84
C LYS A 11 16.70 -11.60 1.01
N GLN A 12 16.30 -10.34 1.26
CA GLN A 12 16.90 -9.18 0.58
C GLN A 12 17.17 -8.02 1.52
N PHE A 13 18.02 -7.09 1.10
CA PHE A 13 18.18 -5.82 1.81
C PHE A 13 16.90 -4.99 1.68
N LYS A 14 16.40 -4.45 2.80
CA LYS A 14 15.13 -3.70 2.83
C LYS A 14 15.18 -2.41 2.00
N GLY A 15 16.38 -1.89 1.73
CA GLY A 15 16.62 -0.62 1.05
C GLY A 15 16.11 0.59 1.84
N ARG A 16 16.44 1.79 1.40
CA ARG A 16 15.87 3.06 1.90
C ARG A 16 14.91 3.64 0.88
N ILE A 17 14.05 4.56 1.30
CA ILE A 17 13.15 5.32 0.42
C ILE A 17 13.76 6.71 0.29
N HIS A 18 14.05 7.13 -0.94
CA HIS A 18 14.68 8.41 -1.24
C HIS A 18 13.92 9.10 -2.36
N GLY A 19 13.74 10.42 -2.23
CA GLY A 19 13.06 11.26 -3.20
C GLY A 19 11.58 10.93 -3.38
N SER A 20 11.02 11.49 -4.45
CA SER A 20 9.63 11.28 -4.86
C SER A 20 9.46 10.00 -5.68
N SER A 21 8.22 9.54 -5.81
CA SER A 21 7.88 8.36 -6.59
C SER A 21 8.30 8.51 -8.05
N LYS A 22 9.09 7.55 -8.55
CA LYS A 22 9.53 7.50 -9.95
C LYS A 22 8.38 7.26 -10.95
N GLY A 23 7.25 6.70 -10.49
CA GLY A 23 6.12 6.39 -11.36
C GLY A 23 4.87 5.98 -10.57
N GLY A 24 3.76 5.79 -11.28
CA GLY A 24 2.46 5.53 -10.65
C GLY A 24 1.97 6.73 -9.83
N THR A 25 2.20 7.93 -10.34
CA THR A 25 1.86 9.21 -9.71
C THR A 25 0.51 9.79 -10.13
N GLY A 26 -0.03 9.29 -11.25
CA GLY A 26 -1.35 9.59 -11.79
C GLY A 26 -2.33 8.42 -11.68
N LEU A 27 -3.59 8.72 -11.95
CA LEU A 27 -4.71 7.77 -11.95
C LEU A 27 -4.84 7.09 -13.30
N ASN A 28 -4.69 5.77 -13.35
CA ASN A 28 -4.70 5.03 -14.61
C ASN A 28 -6.05 4.34 -14.88
N PHE A 29 -6.64 3.73 -13.85
CA PHE A 29 -7.83 2.90 -13.96
C PHE A 29 -9.06 3.63 -13.43
N GLY A 30 -9.03 4.05 -12.16
CA GLY A 30 -10.18 4.64 -11.50
C GLY A 30 -10.31 6.16 -11.67
N ALA A 31 -11.53 6.66 -11.41
CA ALA A 31 -11.82 8.09 -11.34
C ALA A 31 -11.25 8.76 -10.09
N TYR A 32 -11.11 8.00 -8.99
CA TYR A 32 -10.61 8.50 -7.70
C TYR A 32 -9.41 7.68 -7.22
N GLY A 33 -8.58 8.24 -6.35
CA GLY A 33 -7.50 7.47 -5.73
C GLY A 33 -6.85 8.08 -4.49
N LEU A 34 -6.02 7.26 -3.87
CA LEU A 34 -5.30 7.56 -2.64
C LEU A 34 -3.80 7.71 -2.91
N LYS A 35 -3.30 8.94 -2.80
CA LYS A 35 -1.90 9.28 -3.07
C LYS A 35 -1.13 9.45 -1.77
N ALA A 36 0.04 8.82 -1.67
CA ALA A 36 0.94 9.00 -0.52
C ALA A 36 1.57 10.40 -0.55
N VAL A 37 1.65 11.05 0.61
CA VAL A 37 2.38 12.33 0.78
C VAL A 37 3.72 12.09 1.48
N GLU A 38 3.79 11.09 2.35
CA GLU A 38 5.00 10.74 3.12
C GLU A 38 5.58 9.38 2.68
N PRO A 39 6.90 9.17 2.83
CA PRO A 39 7.53 7.88 2.54
C PRO A 39 7.31 6.87 3.69
N GLU A 40 6.95 5.62 3.37
CA GLU A 40 6.95 4.52 4.35
C GLU A 40 6.97 3.14 3.67
N ARG A 41 7.29 2.10 4.43
CA ARG A 41 7.09 0.70 4.06
C ARG A 41 5.71 0.22 4.51
N ILE A 42 4.80 0.08 3.56
CA ILE A 42 3.44 -0.40 3.83
C ILE A 42 3.42 -1.93 3.81
N THR A 43 2.90 -2.54 4.87
CA THR A 43 2.81 -4.00 4.99
C THR A 43 1.65 -4.58 4.20
N ALA A 44 1.76 -5.85 3.83
CA ALA A 44 0.65 -6.60 3.22
C ALA A 44 -0.63 -6.58 4.08
N ARG A 45 -0.48 -6.52 5.42
CA ARG A 45 -1.61 -6.45 6.36
C ARG A 45 -2.34 -5.12 6.27
N GLN A 46 -1.59 -4.01 6.21
CA GLN A 46 -2.15 -2.67 6.05
C GLN A 46 -2.87 -2.53 4.70
N ILE A 47 -2.27 -3.04 3.60
CA ILE A 47 -2.91 -3.02 2.29
C ILE A 47 -4.27 -3.73 2.32
N GLU A 48 -4.35 -4.89 2.95
CA GLU A 48 -5.60 -5.65 3.09
C GLU A 48 -6.61 -4.94 4.02
N ALA A 49 -6.15 -4.31 5.09
CA ALA A 49 -7.01 -3.53 5.98
C ALA A 49 -7.65 -2.34 5.27
N VAL A 50 -6.88 -1.62 4.44
CA VAL A 50 -7.37 -0.51 3.61
C VAL A 50 -8.40 -1.04 2.61
N ARG A 51 -8.09 -2.10 1.87
CA ARG A 51 -9.00 -2.72 0.90
C ARG A 51 -10.33 -3.10 1.55
N ARG A 52 -10.28 -3.78 2.70
CA ARG A 52 -11.49 -4.18 3.45
C ARG A 52 -12.30 -2.98 3.92
N ALA A 53 -11.66 -1.92 4.42
CA ALA A 53 -12.34 -0.72 4.87
C ALA A 53 -13.08 -0.03 3.71
N ILE A 54 -12.39 0.16 2.59
CA ILE A 54 -12.94 0.75 1.36
C ILE A 54 -14.14 -0.06 0.85
N THR A 55 -13.94 -1.35 0.58
CA THR A 55 -14.99 -2.21 0.01
C THR A 55 -16.21 -2.33 0.94
N ARG A 56 -16.01 -2.31 2.26
CA ARG A 56 -17.10 -2.33 3.24
C ARG A 56 -17.92 -1.04 3.17
N TYR A 57 -17.28 0.12 3.13
CA TYR A 57 -17.97 1.41 3.07
C TYR A 57 -18.78 1.57 1.78
N MET A 58 -18.21 1.16 0.65
CA MET A 58 -18.90 1.17 -0.66
C MET A 58 -20.02 0.12 -0.77
N LYS A 59 -20.24 -0.70 0.26
CA LYS A 59 -21.19 -1.84 0.24
C LYS A 59 -20.96 -2.79 -0.95
N ARG A 60 -19.69 -2.98 -1.34
CA ARG A 60 -19.27 -3.77 -2.52
C ARG A 60 -19.78 -3.24 -3.87
N SER A 61 -20.26 -2.00 -3.92
CA SER A 61 -20.48 -1.30 -5.17
C SER A 61 -19.15 -0.82 -5.76
N GLY A 62 -19.12 -0.60 -7.08
CA GLY A 62 -17.95 -0.10 -7.79
C GLY A 62 -16.77 -1.06 -7.85
N ARG A 63 -15.60 -0.53 -8.22
CA ARG A 63 -14.36 -1.29 -8.39
C ARG A 63 -13.24 -0.64 -7.58
N VAL A 64 -12.35 -1.48 -7.04
CA VAL A 64 -11.19 -1.06 -6.25
C VAL A 64 -9.94 -1.69 -6.85
N TRP A 65 -8.96 -0.87 -7.20
CA TRP A 65 -7.65 -1.32 -7.66
C TRP A 65 -6.60 -1.06 -6.58
N ILE A 66 -5.73 -2.04 -6.37
CA ILE A 66 -4.55 -1.91 -5.53
C ILE A 66 -3.36 -1.67 -6.48
N ARG A 67 -2.78 -0.48 -6.41
CA ARG A 67 -1.68 -0.02 -7.30
C ARG A 67 -0.28 -0.36 -6.77
N ILE A 68 -0.21 -0.95 -5.57
CA ILE A 68 1.02 -1.31 -4.87
C ILE A 68 1.01 -2.80 -4.52
N PHE A 69 2.18 -3.42 -4.52
CA PHE A 69 2.33 -4.84 -4.24
C PHE A 69 3.48 -5.07 -3.26
N PRO A 70 3.29 -5.83 -2.17
CA PRO A 70 4.32 -6.07 -1.16
C PRO A 70 5.33 -7.11 -1.65
N ASP A 71 6.41 -6.61 -2.24
CA ASP A 71 7.49 -7.39 -2.85
C ASP A 71 8.75 -7.49 -1.98
N VAL A 72 8.81 -6.76 -0.85
CA VAL A 72 9.96 -6.75 0.05
C VAL A 72 9.75 -7.70 1.23
N PRO A 73 10.49 -8.83 1.34
CA PRO A 73 10.49 -9.65 2.53
C PRO A 73 11.24 -8.94 3.66
N VAL A 74 10.55 -8.75 4.78
CA VAL A 74 11.11 -8.24 6.03
C VAL A 74 11.39 -9.41 6.94
N THR A 75 12.62 -9.49 7.45
CA THR A 75 13.06 -10.56 8.35
C THR A 75 13.14 -10.06 9.78
N SER A 76 12.80 -10.96 10.72
CA SER A 76 12.89 -10.74 12.16
C SER A 76 13.69 -11.88 12.79
N LYS A 77 14.44 -11.59 13.86
CA LYS A 77 15.01 -12.64 14.71
C LYS A 77 13.94 -13.07 15.72
N PRO A 78 13.95 -14.34 16.17
CA PRO A 78 13.10 -14.76 17.29
C PRO A 78 13.32 -13.87 18.50
N THR A 79 12.31 -13.80 19.37
CA THR A 79 12.46 -13.17 20.68
C THR A 79 13.52 -13.93 21.50
N GLU A 80 14.14 -13.24 22.46
CA GLU A 80 15.07 -13.84 23.44
C GLU A 80 16.44 -14.31 22.89
N VAL A 81 16.75 -14.07 21.60
CA VAL A 81 18.06 -14.43 21.02
C VAL A 81 19.02 -13.23 20.92
N ARG A 82 20.32 -13.49 21.11
CA ARG A 82 21.38 -12.50 20.95
C ARG A 82 21.67 -12.16 19.49
N MET A 83 22.47 -11.10 19.28
CA MET A 83 23.03 -10.76 17.97
C MET A 83 23.99 -11.85 17.45
N GLY A 84 24.31 -11.83 16.16
CA GLY A 84 25.09 -12.90 15.49
C GLY A 84 24.23 -14.00 14.82
N LYS A 85 24.86 -15.11 14.39
CA LYS A 85 24.22 -16.27 13.72
C LYS A 85 23.45 -15.95 12.42
N GLY A 86 23.74 -14.81 11.79
CA GLY A 86 23.14 -14.39 10.53
C GLY A 86 21.74 -13.78 10.64
N LYS A 87 21.06 -13.69 9.49
CA LYS A 87 19.76 -13.04 9.33
C LYS A 87 18.62 -14.00 9.68
N GLY A 88 17.61 -13.50 10.40
CA GLY A 88 16.43 -14.28 10.78
C GLY A 88 15.55 -14.75 9.61
N SER A 89 14.42 -15.38 9.95
CA SER A 89 13.40 -15.82 8.99
C SER A 89 12.61 -14.63 8.43
N VAL A 90 11.97 -14.80 7.27
CA VAL A 90 11.04 -13.82 6.73
C VAL A 90 9.77 -13.84 7.58
N ASP A 91 9.37 -12.68 8.07
CA ASP A 91 8.25 -12.48 8.99
C ASP A 91 7.03 -11.93 8.23
N TYR A 92 7.22 -10.87 7.45
CA TYR A 92 6.16 -10.29 6.63
C TYR A 92 6.68 -9.67 5.34
N TRP A 93 5.74 -9.35 4.45
CA TRP A 93 6.00 -8.65 3.19
C TRP A 93 5.54 -7.20 3.27
N ALA A 94 6.34 -6.31 2.72
CA ALA A 94 6.04 -4.89 2.64
C ALA A 94 6.37 -4.34 1.25
N VAL A 95 5.83 -3.17 0.94
CA VAL A 95 6.15 -2.39 -0.26
C VAL A 95 6.73 -1.06 0.18
N ARG A 96 7.77 -0.59 -0.53
CA ARG A 96 8.30 0.76 -0.34
C ARG A 96 7.41 1.74 -1.09
N VAL A 97 6.82 2.68 -0.37
CA VAL A 97 5.99 3.76 -0.95
C VAL A 97 6.74 5.07 -0.80
N ALA A 98 7.00 5.73 -1.92
CA ALA A 98 7.57 7.06 -1.96
C ALA A 98 6.47 8.13 -2.07
N PRO A 99 6.72 9.37 -1.62
CA PRO A 99 5.82 10.51 -1.82
C PRO A 99 5.36 10.63 -3.26
N GLY A 100 4.06 10.86 -3.46
CA GLY A 100 3.44 10.98 -4.77
C GLY A 100 2.98 9.67 -5.39
N ARG A 101 3.22 8.50 -4.78
CA ARG A 101 2.70 7.23 -5.30
C ARG A 101 1.20 7.11 -5.05
N VAL A 102 0.42 6.80 -6.10
CA VAL A 102 -0.98 6.38 -5.97
C VAL A 102 -1.01 4.91 -5.54
N MET A 103 -1.67 4.63 -4.43
CA MET A 103 -1.71 3.31 -3.79
C MET A 103 -3.01 2.55 -4.07
N PHE A 104 -4.13 3.27 -4.13
CA PHE A 104 -5.45 2.70 -4.38
C PHE A 104 -6.19 3.58 -5.37
N GLU A 105 -7.00 2.95 -6.21
CA GLU A 105 -7.93 3.65 -7.11
C GLU A 105 -9.33 3.07 -6.95
N LEU A 106 -10.34 3.91 -7.21
CA LEU A 106 -11.75 3.56 -7.18
C LEU A 106 -12.48 4.08 -8.39
N ASP A 107 -13.54 3.37 -8.75
CA ASP A 107 -14.47 3.75 -9.80
C ASP A 107 -15.87 3.17 -9.55
N GLY A 108 -16.87 3.70 -10.25
CA GLY A 108 -18.26 3.21 -10.19
C GLY A 108 -19.00 3.58 -8.90
N VAL A 109 -18.62 4.67 -8.24
CA VAL A 109 -19.31 5.26 -7.08
C VAL A 109 -19.29 6.79 -7.18
N SER A 110 -20.17 7.47 -6.46
CA SER A 110 -20.17 8.94 -6.37
C SER A 110 -18.93 9.46 -5.62
N GLU A 111 -18.60 10.74 -5.85
CA GLU A 111 -17.46 11.39 -5.21
C GLU A 111 -17.54 11.35 -3.67
N ASP A 112 -18.71 11.64 -3.10
CA ASP A 112 -18.91 11.63 -1.65
C ASP A 112 -18.58 10.26 -1.05
N VAL A 113 -19.06 9.21 -1.71
CA VAL A 113 -18.82 7.83 -1.29
C VAL A 113 -17.33 7.48 -1.45
N ALA A 114 -16.71 7.86 -2.57
CA ALA A 114 -15.30 7.61 -2.82
C ALA A 114 -14.39 8.33 -1.81
N ARG A 115 -14.68 9.60 -1.51
CA ARG A 115 -13.93 10.44 -0.59
C ARG A 115 -13.96 9.88 0.82
N GLU A 116 -15.14 9.50 1.30
CA GLU A 116 -15.28 8.92 2.63
C GLU A 116 -14.70 7.51 2.73
N ALA A 117 -14.89 6.66 1.70
CA ALA A 117 -14.25 5.35 1.63
C ALA A 117 -12.72 5.45 1.72
N LEU A 118 -12.14 6.40 0.98
CA LEU A 118 -10.71 6.66 0.96
C LEU A 118 -10.20 7.28 2.25
N ARG A 119 -10.99 8.11 2.93
CA ARG A 119 -10.67 8.64 4.26
C ARG A 119 -10.57 7.51 5.30
N LEU A 120 -11.53 6.60 5.31
CA LEU A 120 -11.51 5.42 6.19
C LEU A 120 -10.36 4.47 5.85
N GLY A 121 -10.04 4.33 4.56
CA GLY A 121 -8.87 3.61 4.09
C GLY A 121 -7.56 4.24 4.58
N ALA A 122 -7.41 5.55 4.42
CA ALA A 122 -6.24 6.31 4.86
C ALA A 122 -5.94 6.13 6.34
N ALA A 123 -6.97 6.07 7.20
CA ALA A 123 -6.83 5.84 8.63
C ALA A 123 -6.22 4.46 8.99
N LYS A 124 -6.08 3.54 8.03
CA LYS A 124 -5.39 2.24 8.21
C LYS A 124 -3.93 2.28 7.79
N LEU A 125 -3.46 3.39 7.25
CA LEU A 125 -2.07 3.57 6.82
C LEU A 125 -1.28 4.39 7.85
N PRO A 126 0.01 4.09 8.03
CA PRO A 126 0.91 4.83 8.92
C PRO A 126 1.47 6.12 8.29
N ILE A 127 0.83 6.67 7.25
CA ILE A 127 1.34 7.82 6.49
C ILE A 127 0.23 8.80 6.15
N LYS A 128 0.58 10.07 5.98
CA LYS A 128 -0.32 11.04 5.37
C LYS A 128 -0.57 10.71 3.91
N THR A 129 -1.84 10.82 3.54
CA THR A 129 -2.32 10.59 2.18
C THR A 129 -3.20 11.73 1.72
N ARG A 130 -3.32 11.90 0.40
CA ARG A 130 -4.19 12.87 -0.25
C ARG A 130 -5.16 12.17 -1.17
N PHE A 131 -6.41 12.60 -1.15
CA PHE A 131 -7.41 12.23 -2.15
C PHE A 131 -7.09 12.90 -3.48
N VAL A 132 -7.16 12.13 -4.56
CA VAL A 132 -7.00 12.63 -5.92
C VAL A 132 -8.18 12.18 -6.77
N GLN A 133 -8.61 13.05 -7.67
CA GLN A 133 -9.67 12.77 -8.63
C GLN A 133 -9.17 13.05 -10.04
N ARG A 134 -9.68 12.30 -11.01
CA ARG A 134 -9.52 12.62 -12.42
C ARG A 134 -10.35 13.87 -12.71
N ILE A 135 -9.72 14.90 -13.27
CA ILE A 135 -10.44 16.07 -13.78
C ILE A 135 -11.21 15.55 -15.00
N ALA A 136 -12.54 15.59 -14.93
CA ALA A 136 -13.36 15.42 -16.12
C ALA A 136 -13.20 16.70 -16.95
N GLU A 137 -12.94 16.57 -18.25
CA GLU A 137 -13.31 17.61 -19.20
C GLU A 137 -14.84 17.68 -19.30
#